data_AF-A0A965CBT7-F1
#
_entry.id   AF-A0A965CBT7-F1
#
_cell.length_a   1.000
_cell.length_b   1.000
_cell.length_c   1.000
_cell.angle_alpha   90.00
_cell.angle_beta   90.00
_cell.angle_gamma   90.00
#
_symmetry.space_group_name_H-M   'P 1'
#
loop_
_entity.id
_entity.type
_entity.pdbx_description
1 polymer ?
#
loop_
_entity_poly.entity_id
_entity_poly.type
_entity_poly.pdbx_seq_one_letter_code
_entity_poly.pdbx_strand_id
1 'polypeptide(L)'
;MQEKLESSLGRILGWGLIATTLLVTPLTAIDPINPIKMLVVVPVGFMCLGLLLVNRKSVVWSKYKLVFGLISAFVVWQVLVVLISGGEIYQQLFGSQGRNTGFITYVAFSLIFVGTIIASRSAQLKKLVIVIFIVGGASLAYGVIQALGGDPFKWVNPYSPV
;
A
#
# COMPACT_ATOMS: atom_id res chain seq x y z
N MET A 1 13.07 15.90 -16.97
CA MET A 1 13.45 15.21 -15.71
C MET A 1 12.22 14.82 -14.88
N GLN A 2 11.31 15.77 -14.60
CA GLN A 2 10.08 15.50 -13.84
C GLN A 2 9.17 14.44 -14.46
N GLU A 3 8.96 14.45 -15.78
CA GLU A 3 8.14 13.44 -16.46
C GLU A 3 8.67 12.00 -16.32
N LYS A 4 10.00 11.83 -16.35
CA LYS A 4 10.63 10.52 -16.13
C LYS A 4 10.38 10.03 -14.70
N LEU A 5 10.49 10.91 -13.70
CA LEU A 5 10.17 10.61 -12.30
C LEU A 5 8.71 10.16 -12.15
N GLU A 6 7.77 10.95 -12.69
CA GLU A 6 6.34 10.64 -12.60
C GLU A 6 5.97 9.34 -13.31
N SER A 7 6.58 9.08 -14.46
CA SER A 7 6.43 7.80 -15.17
C SER A 7 6.93 6.63 -14.32
N SER A 8 8.11 6.76 -13.70
CA SER A 8 8.67 5.72 -12.83
C SER A 8 7.82 5.49 -11.58
N LEU A 9 7.38 6.55 -10.91
CA LEU A 9 6.48 6.47 -9.75
C LEU A 9 5.18 5.75 -10.12
N GLY A 10 4.53 6.12 -11.23
CA GLY A 10 3.28 5.47 -11.63
C GLY A 10 3.46 3.99 -12.01
N ARG A 11 4.63 3.57 -12.52
CA ARG A 11 4.92 2.14 -12.74
C ARG A 11 5.02 1.38 -11.42
N ILE A 12 5.77 1.91 -10.45
CA ILE A 12 5.94 1.28 -9.13
C ILE A 12 4.60 1.22 -8.39
N LEU A 13 3.82 2.31 -8.41
CA LEU A 13 2.50 2.37 -7.80
C LEU A 13 1.52 1.40 -8.47
N GLY A 14 1.55 1.29 -9.81
CA GLY A 14 0.70 0.35 -10.55
C GLY A 14 1.02 -1.11 -10.23
N TRP A 15 2.30 -1.49 -10.22
CA TRP A 15 2.72 -2.84 -9.81
C TRP A 15 2.43 -3.12 -8.33
N GLY A 16 2.65 -2.12 -7.47
CA GLY A 16 2.30 -2.20 -6.05
C GLY A 16 0.81 -2.45 -5.85
N LEU A 17 -0.05 -1.74 -6.56
CA LEU A 17 -1.50 -1.95 -6.54
C LEU A 17 -1.88 -3.38 -6.94
N ILE A 18 -1.37 -3.87 -8.08
CA ILE A 18 -1.63 -5.25 -8.54
C ILE A 18 -1.20 -6.26 -7.48
N ALA A 19 0.04 -6.14 -7.00
CA ALA A 19 0.61 -7.08 -6.05
C ALA A 19 -0.12 -7.05 -4.70
N THR A 20 -0.43 -5.88 -4.15
CA THR A 20 -1.15 -5.76 -2.88
C THR A 20 -2.58 -6.30 -2.96
N THR A 21 -3.24 -6.21 -4.11
CA THR A 21 -4.60 -6.73 -4.24
C THR A 21 -4.65 -8.24 -4.52
N LEU A 22 -3.73 -8.76 -5.34
CA LEU A 22 -3.82 -10.16 -5.82
C LEU A 22 -2.97 -11.16 -5.02
N LEU A 23 -1.89 -10.73 -4.36
CA LEU A 23 -1.04 -11.67 -3.64
C LEU A 23 -1.69 -12.17 -2.36
N VAL A 24 -1.73 -13.49 -2.22
CA VAL A 24 -2.16 -14.24 -1.04
C VAL A 24 -1.18 -15.39 -0.81
N THR A 25 -1.01 -15.80 0.45
CA THR A 25 -0.12 -16.91 0.83
C THR A 25 -0.87 -17.99 1.63
N PRO A 26 -1.93 -18.61 1.06
CA PRO A 26 -2.82 -19.53 1.76
C PRO A 26 -2.15 -20.82 2.25
N LEU A 27 -1.06 -21.24 1.62
CA LEU A 27 -0.43 -22.53 1.91
C LEU A 27 0.73 -22.45 2.92
N THR A 28 1.23 -21.26 3.20
CA THR A 28 2.50 -21.08 3.92
C THR A 28 2.41 -20.14 5.12
N ALA A 29 1.31 -19.41 5.29
CA ALA A 29 1.15 -18.42 6.35
C ALA A 29 -0.13 -18.64 7.18
N ILE A 30 -0.01 -18.42 8.49
CA ILE A 30 -1.13 -18.47 9.44
C ILE A 30 -2.15 -17.35 9.14
N ASP A 31 -1.67 -16.14 8.87
CA ASP A 31 -2.45 -15.07 8.26
C ASP A 31 -2.04 -14.97 6.78
N PRO A 32 -2.84 -15.50 5.86
CA PRO A 32 -2.48 -15.60 4.45
C PRO A 32 -2.72 -14.31 3.65
N ILE A 33 -3.32 -13.28 4.26
CA ILE A 33 -3.78 -12.08 3.55
C ILE A 33 -2.98 -10.85 3.98
N ASN A 34 -2.90 -10.56 5.26
CA ASN A 34 -2.42 -9.25 5.71
C ASN A 34 -0.88 -9.12 5.71
N PRO A 35 -0.08 -10.12 6.15
CA PRO A 35 1.38 -10.02 6.16
C PRO A 35 1.95 -9.86 4.76
N ILE A 36 1.44 -10.61 3.77
CA ILE A 36 1.90 -10.49 2.38
C ILE A 36 1.57 -9.11 1.80
N LYS A 37 0.42 -8.54 2.13
CA LYS A 37 0.06 -7.16 1.74
C LYS A 37 1.03 -6.14 2.34
N MET A 38 1.34 -6.26 3.63
CA MET A 38 2.35 -5.42 4.29
C MET A 38 3.73 -5.56 3.62
N LEU A 39 4.14 -6.79 3.31
CA LEU A 39 5.41 -7.09 2.63
C LEU A 39 5.51 -6.45 1.25
N VAL A 40 4.40 -6.22 0.56
CA VAL A 40 4.37 -5.49 -0.71
C VAL A 40 4.36 -3.97 -0.48
N VAL A 41 3.47 -3.49 0.39
CA VAL A 41 3.24 -2.05 0.62
C VAL A 41 4.50 -1.36 1.14
N VAL A 42 5.22 -1.99 2.07
CA VAL A 42 6.39 -1.39 2.72
C VAL A 42 7.50 -1.08 1.70
N PRO A 43 8.03 -2.06 0.93
CA PRO A 43 8.99 -1.80 -0.13
C PRO A 43 8.50 -0.78 -1.16
N VAL A 44 7.23 -0.85 -1.60
CA VAL A 44 6.67 0.09 -2.58
C VAL A 44 6.72 1.54 -2.06
N GLY A 45 6.38 1.76 -0.79
CA GLY A 45 6.50 3.07 -0.15
C GLY A 45 7.94 3.57 -0.10
N PHE A 46 8.89 2.73 0.32
CA PHE A 46 10.30 3.10 0.37
C PHE A 46 10.93 3.29 -1.02
N MET A 47 10.47 2.57 -2.05
CA MET A 47 10.85 2.83 -3.45
C MET A 47 10.38 4.20 -3.92
N CYS A 48 9.16 4.62 -3.53
CA CYS A 48 8.68 5.97 -3.81
C CYS A 48 9.60 7.01 -3.16
N LEU A 49 9.97 6.82 -1.88
CA LEU A 49 10.92 7.69 -1.20
C LEU A 49 12.27 7.75 -1.93
N GLY A 50 12.84 6.60 -2.28
CA GLY A 50 14.12 6.52 -3.00
C GLY A 50 14.09 7.31 -4.32
N LEU A 51 13.04 7.12 -5.13
CA LEU A 51 12.87 7.87 -6.38
C LEU A 51 12.76 9.38 -6.15
N LEU A 52 12.03 9.80 -5.12
CA LEU A 52 11.85 11.21 -4.78
C LEU A 52 13.15 11.85 -4.30
N LEU A 53 13.94 11.15 -3.47
CA LEU A 53 15.23 11.64 -2.99
C LEU A 53 16.22 11.83 -4.14
N VAL A 54 16.33 10.84 -5.04
CA VAL A 54 17.21 10.91 -6.22
C VAL A 54 16.80 12.04 -7.15
N ASN A 55 15.49 12.30 -7.29
CA ASN A 55 14.96 13.29 -8.22
C ASN A 55 14.46 14.57 -7.53
N ARG A 56 14.94 14.88 -6.31
CA ARG A 56 14.38 15.95 -5.47
C ARG A 56 14.31 17.33 -6.13
N LYS A 57 15.25 17.64 -7.02
CA LYS A 57 15.31 18.91 -7.78
C LYS A 57 14.26 18.99 -8.90
N SER A 58 13.70 17.86 -9.30
CA SER A 58 12.65 17.77 -10.33
C SER A 58 11.25 18.08 -9.81
N VAL A 59 11.08 18.19 -8.48
CA VAL A 59 9.77 18.34 -7.85
C VAL A 59 9.59 19.79 -7.40
N VAL A 60 8.48 20.40 -7.78
CA VAL A 60 8.09 21.73 -7.32
C VAL A 60 7.35 21.59 -5.98
N TRP A 61 8.12 21.50 -4.88
CA TRP A 61 7.60 21.23 -3.53
C TRP A 61 6.60 22.27 -3.03
N SER A 62 6.70 23.51 -3.51
CA SER A 62 5.80 24.60 -3.12
C SER A 62 4.33 24.31 -3.45
N LYS A 63 4.06 23.49 -4.47
CA LYS A 63 2.71 23.06 -4.88
C LYS A 63 2.04 22.14 -3.85
N TYR A 64 2.81 21.42 -3.04
CA TYR A 64 2.32 20.35 -2.18
C TYR A 64 2.49 20.62 -0.69
N LYS A 65 2.82 21.87 -0.30
CA LYS A 65 3.14 22.25 1.09
C LYS A 65 2.10 21.79 2.11
N LEU A 66 0.81 21.98 1.83
CA LEU A 66 -0.27 21.55 2.71
C LEU A 66 -0.25 20.04 2.93
N VAL A 67 -0.17 19.27 1.83
CA VAL A 67 -0.18 17.81 1.88
C VAL A 67 1.04 17.28 2.63
N PHE A 68 2.24 17.82 2.36
CA PHE A 68 3.45 17.48 3.11
C PHE A 68 3.36 17.85 4.59
N GLY A 69 2.74 18.97 4.93
CA GLY A 69 2.49 19.38 6.31
C GLY A 69 1.61 18.37 7.05
N LEU A 70 0.49 17.98 6.44
CA LEU A 70 -0.44 16.99 7.01
C LEU A 70 0.21 15.61 7.16
N ILE A 71 0.95 15.15 6.14
CA ILE A 71 1.67 13.87 6.21
C ILE A 71 2.74 13.90 7.30
N SER A 72 3.51 14.99 7.38
CA SER A 72 4.52 15.15 8.43
C SER A 72 3.89 15.13 9.82
N ALA A 73 2.79 15.87 10.01
CA ALA A 73 2.05 15.88 11.28
C ALA A 73 1.53 14.48 11.63
N PHE A 74 0.98 13.74 10.65
CA PHE A 74 0.54 12.37 10.84
C PHE A 74 1.69 11.43 11.24
N VAL A 75 2.82 11.46 10.54
CA VAL A 75 3.99 10.62 10.86
C VAL A 75 4.55 10.96 12.24
N VAL A 76 4.64 12.25 12.59
CA VAL A 76 5.06 12.69 13.93
C VAL A 76 4.10 12.16 14.99
N TRP A 77 2.79 12.25 14.76
CA TRP A 77 1.79 11.69 15.67
C TRP A 77 1.98 10.17 15.86
N GLN A 78 2.22 9.44 14.77
CA GLN A 78 2.51 8.00 14.84
C GLN A 78 3.76 7.69 15.66
N VAL A 79 4.83 8.49 15.53
CA VAL A 79 6.03 8.37 16.38
C VAL A 79 5.70 8.62 17.85
N LEU A 80 4.91 9.66 18.15
CA LEU A 80 4.50 9.96 19.53
C LEU A 80 3.69 8.82 20.15
N VAL A 81 2.77 8.22 19.39
CA VAL A 81 2.00 7.05 19.84
C VAL A 81 2.91 5.89 20.20
N VAL A 82 3.91 5.59 19.37
CA VAL A 82 4.87 4.50 19.63
C VAL A 82 5.69 4.76 20.90
N LEU A 83 6.08 6.02 21.14
CA LEU A 83 6.95 6.37 22.27
C LEU A 83 6.19 6.52 23.60
N ILE A 84 4.93 6.97 23.57
CA ILE A 84 4.22 7.45 24.77
C ILE A 84 3.10 6.51 25.22
N SER A 85 2.45 5.79 24.30
CA SER A 85 1.18 5.11 24.62
C SER A 85 1.30 3.93 25.59
N GLY A 86 2.51 3.44 25.88
CA GLY A 86 2.75 2.33 26.81
C GLY A 86 2.22 0.97 26.34
N GLY A 87 1.73 0.87 25.10
CA GLY A 87 1.31 -0.39 24.52
C GLY A 87 2.47 -1.29 24.08
N GLU A 88 2.13 -2.51 23.66
CA GLU A 88 3.11 -3.50 23.21
C GLU A 88 3.80 -3.04 21.91
N ILE A 89 5.14 -3.02 21.92
CA ILE A 89 5.95 -2.38 20.88
C ILE A 89 5.85 -3.10 19.53
N TYR A 90 5.83 -4.43 19.50
CA TYR A 90 5.72 -5.18 18.25
C TYR A 90 4.36 -4.95 17.59
N GLN A 91 3.28 -4.94 18.37
CA GLN A 91 1.93 -4.66 17.91
C GLN A 91 1.80 -3.21 17.41
N GLN A 92 2.48 -2.25 18.02
CA GLN A 92 2.49 -0.88 17.51
C GLN A 92 3.29 -0.74 16.20
N LEU A 93 4.43 -1.42 16.09
CA LEU A 93 5.29 -1.34 14.91
C LEU A 93 4.67 -2.05 13.70
N PHE A 94 4.17 -3.26 13.91
CA PHE A 94 3.70 -4.15 12.84
C PHE A 94 2.17 -4.20 12.72
N GLY A 95 1.45 -3.82 13.76
CA GLY A 95 -0.02 -3.91 13.83
C GLY A 95 -0.45 -5.15 14.61
N SER A 96 -1.74 -5.19 14.98
CA SER A 96 -2.33 -6.38 15.58
C SER A 96 -2.51 -7.49 14.54
N GLN A 97 -2.47 -8.73 15.01
CA GLN A 97 -2.78 -9.91 14.20
C GLN A 97 -4.13 -9.74 13.49
N GLY A 98 -4.21 -10.16 12.23
CA GLY A 98 -5.41 -9.97 11.39
C GLY A 98 -5.59 -8.56 10.81
N ARG A 99 -4.69 -7.61 11.11
CA ARG A 99 -4.69 -6.26 10.51
C ARG A 99 -3.34 -5.91 9.88
N ASN A 100 -2.23 -6.11 10.60
CA ASN A 100 -0.87 -5.75 10.16
C ASN A 100 -0.72 -4.28 9.67
N THR A 101 -1.51 -3.38 10.25
CA THR A 101 -1.48 -1.93 9.99
C THR A 101 -0.85 -1.20 11.19
N GLY A 102 0.44 -1.42 11.42
CA GLY A 102 1.23 -0.70 12.43
C GLY A 102 1.92 0.54 11.89
N PHE A 103 2.79 1.13 12.72
CA PHE A 103 3.62 2.30 12.40
C PHE A 103 4.32 2.18 11.04
N ILE A 104 4.98 1.04 10.78
CA ILE A 104 5.76 0.82 9.56
C ILE A 104 4.86 0.90 8.31
N THR A 105 3.70 0.26 8.37
CA THR A 105 2.71 0.26 7.28
C THR A 105 2.16 1.66 7.04
N TYR A 106 1.89 2.44 8.10
CA TYR A 106 1.42 3.82 7.97
C TYR A 106 2.46 4.78 7.39
N VAL A 107 3.74 4.61 7.74
CA VAL A 107 4.84 5.33 7.09
C VAL A 107 4.90 4.97 5.61
N ALA A 108 4.79 3.68 5.26
CA ALA A 108 4.78 3.25 3.87
C ALA A 108 3.60 3.84 3.08
N PHE A 109 2.37 3.82 3.64
CA PHE A 109 1.22 4.48 3.03
C PHE A 109 1.42 5.98 2.83
N SER A 110 2.04 6.66 3.81
CA SER A 110 2.38 8.08 3.68
C SER A 110 3.32 8.33 2.50
N LEU A 111 4.34 7.48 2.32
CA LEU A 111 5.28 7.59 1.19
C LEU A 111 4.62 7.26 -0.16
N ILE A 112 3.75 6.25 -0.20
CA ILE A 112 2.92 5.92 -1.37
C ILE A 112 2.04 7.12 -1.74
N PHE A 113 1.43 7.77 -0.75
CA PHE A 113 0.59 8.93 -0.98
C PHE A 113 1.38 10.09 -1.58
N VAL A 114 2.57 10.39 -1.05
CA VAL A 114 3.49 11.38 -1.64
C VAL A 114 3.88 11.00 -3.07
N GLY A 115 4.23 9.74 -3.31
CA GLY A 115 4.54 9.25 -4.66
C GLY A 115 3.37 9.43 -5.63
N THR A 116 2.15 9.17 -5.16
CA THR A 116 0.91 9.25 -5.95
C THR A 116 0.58 10.69 -6.32
N ILE A 117 0.58 11.64 -5.38
CA ILE A 117 0.26 13.04 -5.70
C ILE A 117 1.25 13.64 -6.70
N ILE A 118 2.53 13.21 -6.65
CA ILE A 118 3.55 13.69 -7.58
C ILE A 118 3.37 13.03 -8.96
N ALA A 119 3.00 11.75 -9.01
CA ALA A 119 2.76 11.00 -10.25
C ALA A 119 1.40 11.31 -10.93
N SER A 120 0.54 12.11 -10.32
CA SER A 120 -0.87 12.30 -10.72
C SER A 120 -1.04 13.18 -11.97
N ARG A 121 -0.69 12.64 -13.15
CA ARG A 121 -1.07 13.18 -14.47
C ARG A 121 -2.25 12.43 -15.09
N SER A 122 -2.96 13.08 -16.00
CA SER A 122 -4.08 12.48 -16.75
C SER A 122 -3.74 11.13 -17.40
N ALA A 123 -2.56 11.01 -18.03
CA ALA A 123 -2.12 9.75 -18.65
C ALA A 123 -1.88 8.63 -17.64
N GLN A 124 -1.34 8.96 -16.46
CA GLN A 124 -1.03 7.99 -15.41
C GLN A 124 -2.29 7.56 -14.66
N LEU A 125 -3.22 8.50 -14.44
CA LEU A 125 -4.55 8.21 -13.89
C LEU A 125 -5.34 7.27 -14.80
N LYS A 126 -5.32 7.47 -16.12
CA LYS A 126 -5.96 6.54 -17.07
C LYS A 126 -5.42 5.10 -16.91
N LYS A 127 -4.09 4.94 -16.81
CA LYS A 127 -3.47 3.62 -16.58
C LYS A 127 -3.87 3.03 -15.23
N LEU A 128 -3.86 3.84 -14.18
CA LEU A 128 -4.28 3.40 -12.84
C LEU A 128 -5.72 2.90 -12.85
N VAL A 129 -6.64 3.63 -13.49
CA VAL A 129 -8.05 3.22 -13.64
C VAL A 129 -8.16 1.87 -14.36
N ILE A 130 -7.43 1.68 -15.47
CA ILE A 130 -7.41 0.40 -16.18
C ILE A 130 -6.92 -0.74 -15.27
N VAL A 131 -5.84 -0.51 -14.51
CA VAL A 131 -5.33 -1.49 -13.56
C VAL A 131 -6.37 -1.82 -12.47
N ILE A 132 -7.05 -0.81 -11.92
CA ILE A 132 -8.12 -0.99 -10.92
C ILE A 132 -9.24 -1.87 -11.50
N PHE A 133 -9.67 -1.62 -12.75
CA PHE A 133 -10.70 -2.44 -13.38
C PHE A 133 -10.26 -3.89 -13.61
N ILE A 134 -9.02 -4.10 -14.07
CA ILE A 134 -8.49 -5.46 -14.29
C ILE A 134 -8.42 -6.23 -12.98
N VAL A 135 -7.79 -5.63 -11.97
CA VAL A 135 -7.53 -6.27 -10.69
C VAL A 135 -8.83 -6.43 -9.89
N GLY A 136 -9.68 -5.41 -9.85
CA GLY A 136 -11.00 -5.47 -9.22
C GLY A 136 -11.93 -6.47 -9.91
N GLY A 137 -11.88 -6.55 -11.25
CA GLY A 137 -12.59 -7.56 -12.02
C GLY A 137 -12.10 -8.98 -11.70
N ALA A 138 -10.79 -9.18 -11.58
CA ALA A 138 -10.22 -10.46 -11.16
C ALA A 138 -10.65 -10.85 -9.73
N SER A 139 -10.61 -9.90 -8.79
CA SER A 139 -11.08 -10.12 -7.42
C SER A 139 -12.58 -10.44 -7.36
N LEU A 140 -13.40 -9.77 -8.16
CA LEU A 140 -14.84 -10.04 -8.26
C LEU A 140 -15.11 -11.42 -8.87
N ALA A 141 -14.42 -11.78 -9.95
CA ALA A 141 -14.53 -13.10 -10.56
C ALA A 141 -14.15 -14.21 -9.57
N TYR A 142 -13.07 -14.02 -8.82
CA TYR A 142 -12.67 -14.93 -7.74
C TYR A 142 -13.76 -15.04 -6.66
N GLY A 143 -14.30 -13.91 -6.18
CA GLY A 143 -15.40 -13.91 -5.20
C GLY A 143 -16.66 -14.63 -5.69
N VAL A 144 -17.00 -14.53 -6.98
CA VAL A 144 -18.11 -15.29 -7.57
C VAL A 144 -17.82 -16.79 -7.58
N ILE A 145 -16.60 -17.21 -7.93
CA ILE A 145 -16.20 -18.63 -7.90
C ILE A 145 -16.33 -19.19 -6.48
N GLN A 146 -15.89 -18.43 -5.46
CA GLN A 146 -16.03 -18.82 -4.06
C GLN A 146 -17.49 -18.95 -3.64
N ALA A 147 -18.34 -17.99 -4.02
CA ALA A 147 -19.77 -18.02 -3.71
C ALA A 147 -20.50 -19.24 -4.30
N LEU A 148 -20.01 -19.77 -5.43
CA LEU A 148 -20.52 -20.99 -6.05
C LEU A 148 -19.93 -22.29 -5.46
N GLY A 149 -19.08 -22.19 -4.42
CA GLY A 149 -18.43 -23.33 -3.77
C GLY A 149 -17.19 -23.86 -4.51
N GLY A 150 -16.69 -23.12 -5.51
CA GLY A 150 -15.53 -23.50 -6.32
C GLY A 150 -14.19 -22.99 -5.78
N ASP A 151 -14.10 -22.66 -4.48
CA ASP A 151 -12.86 -22.11 -3.90
C ASP A 151 -11.71 -23.13 -3.97
N PRO A 152 -10.62 -22.84 -4.71
CA PRO A 152 -9.48 -23.75 -4.79
C PRO A 152 -8.67 -23.80 -3.47
N PHE A 153 -8.83 -22.80 -2.59
CA PHE A 153 -8.10 -22.70 -1.34
C PHE A 153 -8.96 -23.11 -0.15
N LYS A 154 -8.40 -23.95 0.72
CA LYS A 154 -9.04 -24.37 1.97
C LYS A 154 -8.72 -23.38 3.07
N TRP A 155 -9.46 -22.27 3.12
CA TRP A 155 -9.28 -21.27 4.15
C TRP A 155 -9.68 -21.80 5.52
N VAL A 156 -8.78 -21.66 6.50
CA VAL A 156 -9.11 -21.90 7.90
C VAL A 156 -9.65 -20.59 8.48
N ASN A 157 -10.90 -20.26 8.14
CA ASN A 157 -11.59 -19.07 8.62
C ASN A 157 -12.74 -19.48 9.57
N PRO A 158 -12.78 -19.00 10.83
CA PRO A 158 -13.91 -19.21 11.73
C PRO A 158 -15.24 -18.65 11.20
N TYR A 159 -15.21 -17.76 10.21
CA TYR A 159 -16.36 -16.98 9.73
C TYR A 159 -16.91 -17.39 8.36
N SER A 160 -16.57 -18.57 7.82
CA SER A 160 -16.98 -19.07 6.47
C SER A 160 -16.17 -18.43 5.31
N PRO A 161 -16.37 -18.77 4.01
CA PRO A 161 -15.39 -18.48 2.96
C PRO A 161 -15.10 -16.98 2.83
N VAL A 162 -13.81 -16.65 2.70
CA VAL A 162 -13.26 -15.28 2.64
C VAL A 162 -13.58 -14.56 1.35
#